data_AF-A0AAW1EH57-F1
#
_entry.id   AF-A0AAW1EH57-F1
#
_cell.length_a   1.000
_cell.length_b   1.000
_cell.length_c   1.000
_cell.angle_alpha   90.00
_cell.angle_beta   90.00
_cell.angle_gamma   90.00
#
_symmetry.space_group_name_H-M   'P 1'
#
loop_
_entity.id
_entity.type
_entity.pdbx_description
1 polymer ?
#
loop_
_entity_poly.entity_id
_entity_poly.type
_entity_poly.pdbx_seq_one_letter_code
_entity_poly.pdbx_strand_id
1 'polypeptide(L)'
;MLLFPASDSSSPGSIPAASVAPSPSLSRRLYPASPNGIVRQRCTEGPRPHRNRDSPSSDDLGSCYTELYPQSYVERLRVEDGSAGIDPLRVEDGNVYLSPVVETVSSFKPSRYQSALMLTENKPLEVGVLRRVKELLAEVDPRTAAKHITKADCMVARILEVTPEAQRMMGVSSGMELLTLPHGQQLRLDLLERFHTMATMLAVDVLGCTGTTEERAGLLHKIIQIAAELKGTTGDMFGFAAVMRALELPQVSRLEHTWTALRQRHTEGAILYEKTLRPFMKSLNDGRESCPLSNTAFPHVLPLLSLLEKSMAVGGGAEPWETAEVGVDVVMFHLGAARTIAQLGGIYRSNAESKLQGFQEQPEVLELFLTDFQMRLLWGSRGAEESQALRYAKFDQVLTALSNRLEPPVRQR
;
A
#
# COMPACT_ATOMS: atom_id res chain seq x y z
N MET A 1 -43.78 17.14 -64.87
CA MET A 1 -42.60 17.60 -65.64
C MET A 1 -41.38 17.06 -64.90
N LEU A 2 -40.85 15.87 -65.26
CA LEU A 2 -39.93 15.57 -66.38
C LEU A 2 -38.61 16.37 -66.22
N LEU A 3 -37.39 15.81 -66.18
CA LEU A 3 -36.83 14.51 -66.56
C LEU A 3 -35.42 14.31 -65.93
N PHE A 4 -35.08 13.04 -65.63
CA PHE A 4 -33.72 12.44 -65.50
C PHE A 4 -33.11 12.18 -66.91
N PRO A 5 -31.80 11.80 -67.09
CA PRO A 5 -31.21 10.45 -66.81
C PRO A 5 -29.81 10.49 -66.11
N ALA A 6 -29.39 9.53 -65.27
CA ALA A 6 -28.95 8.12 -65.48
C ALA A 6 -27.63 8.04 -66.31
N SER A 7 -26.60 7.21 -66.02
CA SER A 7 -26.52 5.77 -65.65
C SER A 7 -25.02 5.47 -65.27
N ASP A 8 -24.54 4.37 -64.68
CA ASP A 8 -25.02 3.00 -64.51
C ASP A 8 -24.22 2.20 -63.44
N SER A 9 -24.88 1.17 -62.91
CA SER A 9 -24.48 0.07 -62.03
C SER A 9 -23.59 -1.00 -62.75
N SER A 10 -23.05 -2.10 -62.20
CA SER A 10 -23.55 -3.14 -61.27
C SER A 10 -22.48 -4.24 -61.06
N SER A 11 -22.51 -4.94 -59.92
CA SER A 11 -21.82 -6.21 -59.53
C SER A 11 -22.48 -7.46 -60.20
N PRO A 12 -22.38 -8.75 -59.75
CA PRO A 12 -21.43 -9.54 -58.92
C PRO A 12 -21.11 -10.98 -59.49
N GLY A 13 -20.36 -11.86 -58.77
CA GLY A 13 -20.49 -13.33 -58.98
C GLY A 13 -19.32 -14.29 -58.59
N SER A 14 -19.51 -15.05 -57.49
CA SER A 14 -19.31 -16.50 -57.21
C SER A 14 -18.06 -17.35 -57.60
N ILE A 15 -17.74 -18.28 -56.68
CA ILE A 15 -16.64 -19.27 -56.53
C ILE A 15 -16.71 -20.46 -57.54
N PRO A 16 -15.60 -21.18 -57.85
CA PRO A 16 -15.42 -22.56 -57.31
C PRO A 16 -13.97 -22.96 -56.93
N ALA A 17 -13.82 -24.07 -56.20
CA ALA A 17 -12.60 -24.68 -55.66
C ALA A 17 -11.88 -25.66 -56.63
N ALA A 18 -10.56 -25.88 -56.46
CA ALA A 18 -9.88 -27.19 -56.34
C ALA A 18 -8.33 -27.16 -56.54
N SER A 19 -7.62 -27.74 -55.56
CA SER A 19 -6.43 -28.64 -55.58
C SER A 19 -5.16 -28.38 -56.43
N VAL A 20 -4.00 -28.42 -55.75
CA VAL A 20 -2.89 -29.44 -55.83
C VAL A 20 -1.52 -28.79 -55.45
N ALA A 21 -0.76 -29.48 -54.58
CA ALA A 21 0.56 -29.16 -54.01
C ALA A 21 1.74 -29.31 -55.03
N PRO A 22 3.06 -29.10 -54.74
CA PRO A 22 3.81 -29.53 -53.54
C PRO A 22 4.86 -28.56 -52.94
N SER A 23 5.33 -28.89 -51.74
CA SER A 23 6.45 -28.28 -50.99
C SER A 23 7.83 -28.47 -51.67
N PRO A 24 8.88 -27.77 -51.20
CA PRO A 24 9.79 -28.45 -50.25
C PRO A 24 10.31 -27.58 -49.09
N SER A 25 10.73 -28.28 -48.04
CA SER A 25 11.20 -27.85 -46.73
C SER A 25 12.65 -28.26 -46.48
N LEU A 26 13.49 -27.40 -45.87
CA LEU A 26 14.73 -27.74 -45.14
C LEU A 26 15.08 -26.52 -44.24
N SER A 27 15.64 -26.58 -43.03
CA SER A 27 16.00 -27.68 -42.12
C SER A 27 16.35 -27.08 -40.75
N ARG A 28 15.82 -27.67 -39.68
CA ARG A 28 16.27 -27.52 -38.29
C ARG A 28 17.44 -28.47 -38.07
N ARG A 29 18.59 -27.98 -37.60
CA ARG A 29 19.73 -28.82 -37.18
C ARG A 29 19.61 -29.17 -35.69
N LEU A 30 19.52 -30.47 -35.42
CA LEU A 30 19.96 -31.16 -34.20
C LEU A 30 20.88 -32.28 -34.67
N TYR A 31 21.92 -32.63 -33.90
CA TYR A 31 22.62 -33.92 -33.80
C TYR A 31 23.94 -33.73 -33.01
N PRO A 32 24.60 -34.78 -32.48
CA PRO A 32 24.10 -36.10 -32.05
C PRO A 32 24.68 -36.59 -30.70
N ALA A 33 24.17 -37.72 -30.23
CA ALA A 33 24.73 -38.56 -29.15
C ALA A 33 25.40 -39.82 -29.73
N SER A 34 26.38 -40.41 -29.00
CA SER A 34 26.82 -41.83 -29.01
C SER A 34 28.12 -42.03 -28.15
N PRO A 35 28.62 -43.25 -27.83
CA PRO A 35 27.96 -44.35 -27.08
C PRO A 35 28.91 -45.14 -26.10
N ASN A 36 28.30 -46.04 -25.28
CA ASN A 36 28.77 -47.32 -24.68
C ASN A 36 30.09 -47.50 -23.88
N GLY A 37 29.98 -48.20 -22.73
CA GLY A 37 31.05 -48.99 -22.10
C GLY A 37 30.70 -49.58 -20.72
N ILE A 38 30.48 -50.90 -20.63
CA ILE A 38 30.22 -51.69 -19.40
C ILE A 38 31.52 -52.38 -18.96
N VAL A 39 32.00 -52.24 -17.71
CA VAL A 39 32.76 -53.26 -16.95
C VAL A 39 32.54 -53.12 -15.43
N ARG A 40 32.39 -54.28 -14.79
CA ARG A 40 32.15 -54.62 -13.38
C ARG A 40 33.26 -54.19 -12.40
N GLN A 41 32.90 -53.85 -11.15
CA GLN A 41 33.62 -54.40 -9.97
C GLN A 41 32.73 -54.48 -8.72
N ARG A 42 32.93 -55.57 -7.96
CA ARG A 42 32.09 -56.10 -6.86
C ARG A 42 32.27 -55.38 -5.52
N CYS A 43 31.22 -55.51 -4.71
CA CYS A 43 31.06 -55.19 -3.30
C CYS A 43 32.09 -55.84 -2.36
N THR A 44 32.33 -55.20 -1.21
CA THR A 44 32.56 -55.85 0.09
C THR A 44 31.95 -54.99 1.23
N GLU A 45 31.35 -55.69 2.18
CA GLU A 45 30.49 -55.35 3.35
C GLU A 45 31.14 -54.37 4.36
N GLY A 46 30.52 -53.60 5.28
CA GLY A 46 29.24 -53.48 6.03
C GLY A 46 29.58 -52.76 7.38
N PRO A 47 28.70 -52.49 8.39
CA PRO A 47 27.23 -52.40 8.45
C PRO A 47 26.69 -51.03 8.99
N ARG A 48 25.40 -50.76 8.77
CA ARG A 48 24.60 -49.67 9.41
C ARG A 48 23.95 -50.15 10.73
N PRO A 49 23.40 -49.22 11.55
CA PRO A 49 21.95 -49.29 11.73
C PRO A 49 21.21 -47.94 11.67
N HIS A 50 20.09 -48.00 10.93
CA HIS A 50 18.78 -47.37 11.08
C HIS A 50 18.61 -45.92 11.57
N ARG A 51 18.04 -45.09 10.67
CA ARG A 51 17.01 -44.11 11.06
C ARG A 51 15.97 -43.96 9.95
N ASN A 52 14.74 -44.40 10.23
CA ASN A 52 13.57 -44.22 9.38
C ASN A 52 13.33 -42.72 9.14
N ARG A 53 13.09 -42.35 7.88
CA ARG A 53 12.50 -41.07 7.52
C ARG A 53 11.57 -41.30 6.34
N ASP A 54 10.32 -41.60 6.65
CA ASP A 54 9.23 -41.44 5.70
C ASP A 54 9.20 -39.97 5.27
N SER A 55 9.27 -39.75 3.97
CA SER A 55 9.07 -38.44 3.36
C SER A 55 7.68 -38.46 2.73
N PRO A 56 6.74 -37.59 3.12
CA PRO A 56 5.58 -37.35 2.30
C PRO A 56 5.99 -36.40 1.17
N SER A 57 5.73 -36.84 -0.05
CA SER A 57 5.63 -35.99 -1.24
C SER A 57 4.64 -34.86 -0.98
N SER A 58 5.09 -33.61 -1.05
CA SER A 58 4.20 -32.45 -1.09
C SER A 58 4.25 -31.85 -2.49
N ASP A 59 3.18 -32.11 -3.24
CA ASP A 59 2.80 -31.34 -4.41
C ASP A 59 2.55 -29.88 -4.01
N ASP A 60 3.09 -29.00 -4.85
CA ASP A 60 2.62 -27.68 -5.27
C ASP A 60 1.52 -26.98 -4.42
N LEU A 61 1.94 -25.98 -3.64
CA LEU A 61 1.19 -24.75 -3.33
C LEU A 61 2.19 -23.71 -2.77
N GLY A 62 2.50 -22.70 -3.57
CA GLY A 62 3.46 -21.66 -3.24
C GLY A 62 3.07 -20.85 -1.99
N SER A 63 3.78 -21.07 -0.89
CA SER A 63 3.72 -20.20 0.29
C SER A 63 4.37 -18.84 -0.03
N CYS A 64 3.58 -17.77 0.03
CA CYS A 64 3.98 -16.41 -0.35
C CYS A 64 4.78 -15.65 0.73
N TYR A 65 5.15 -16.32 1.82
CA TYR A 65 6.27 -15.92 2.66
C TYR A 65 7.14 -17.15 2.85
N THR A 66 8.40 -17.06 2.44
CA THR A 66 9.38 -18.06 2.86
C THR A 66 9.37 -18.06 4.38
N GLU A 67 8.88 -19.14 5.00
CA GLU A 67 9.07 -19.36 6.42
C GLU A 67 10.58 -19.40 6.65
N LEU A 68 11.15 -18.25 7.03
CA LEU A 68 12.43 -18.23 7.71
C LEU A 68 12.16 -18.97 9.02
N TYR A 69 12.61 -20.21 9.13
CA TYR A 69 12.71 -20.91 10.40
C TYR A 69 13.55 -20.02 11.32
N PRO A 70 12.94 -19.33 12.31
CA PRO A 70 13.71 -18.45 13.17
C PRO A 70 14.60 -19.34 14.03
N GLN A 71 15.82 -18.89 14.33
CA GLN A 71 16.54 -19.41 15.48
C GLN A 71 15.58 -19.45 16.67
N SER A 72 15.51 -20.61 17.32
CA SER A 72 14.60 -20.83 18.45
C SER A 72 14.74 -19.67 19.44
N TYR A 73 13.64 -19.23 20.05
CA TYR A 73 13.68 -18.24 21.14
C TYR A 73 14.71 -18.62 22.22
N VAL A 74 14.86 -19.92 22.46
CA VAL A 74 15.87 -20.51 23.38
C VAL A 74 17.30 -20.27 22.90
N GLU A 75 17.53 -20.24 21.59
CA GLU A 75 18.85 -20.05 20.98
C GLU A 75 19.28 -18.59 21.03
N ARG A 76 18.34 -17.64 20.91
CA ARG A 76 18.59 -16.21 21.13
C ARG A 76 18.96 -15.88 22.57
N LEU A 77 18.26 -16.46 23.54
CA LEU A 77 18.60 -16.32 24.96
C LEU A 77 19.99 -16.89 25.30
N ARG A 78 20.41 -17.97 24.62
CA ARG A 78 21.74 -18.59 24.82
C ARG A 78 22.89 -17.76 24.24
N VAL A 79 22.64 -16.98 23.20
CA VAL A 79 23.66 -16.08 22.62
C VAL A 79 23.88 -14.86 23.51
N GLU A 80 22.84 -14.37 24.19
CA GLU A 80 22.97 -13.30 25.19
C GLU A 80 23.74 -13.78 26.44
N ASP A 81 23.48 -15.00 26.92
CA ASP A 81 24.22 -15.59 28.06
C ASP A 81 25.68 -15.95 27.73
N GLY A 82 26.02 -16.14 26.45
CA GLY A 82 27.35 -16.60 26.00
C GLY A 82 28.41 -15.51 25.82
N SER A 83 28.03 -14.22 25.92
CA SER A 83 28.93 -13.07 25.70
C SER A 83 29.28 -12.28 26.96
N ALA A 84 28.69 -12.64 28.11
CA ALA A 84 29.01 -12.03 29.40
C ALA A 84 30.24 -12.68 30.04
N GLY A 85 31.42 -12.35 29.51
CA GLY A 85 32.65 -12.41 30.30
C GLY A 85 32.58 -11.34 31.39
N ILE A 86 32.12 -11.72 32.59
CA ILE A 86 32.06 -10.81 33.75
C ILE A 86 33.49 -10.54 34.23
N ASP A 87 34.02 -9.36 33.90
CA ASP A 87 35.16 -8.76 34.59
C ASP A 87 34.62 -8.07 35.88
N PRO A 88 35.02 -8.48 37.11
CA PRO A 88 34.31 -8.09 38.34
C PRO A 88 34.48 -6.63 38.83
N LEU A 89 34.89 -5.68 38.00
CA LEU A 89 35.32 -4.35 38.47
C LEU A 89 34.72 -3.13 37.74
N ARG A 90 33.49 -3.22 37.24
CA ARG A 90 32.69 -2.03 36.85
C ARG A 90 31.23 -2.16 37.23
N VAL A 91 30.96 -2.20 38.54
CA VAL A 91 29.65 -1.90 39.10
C VAL A 91 29.59 -0.39 39.32
N GLU A 92 29.27 0.38 38.28
CA GLU A 92 28.69 1.73 38.35
C GLU A 92 28.50 2.26 36.93
N ASP A 93 27.48 1.75 36.24
CA ASP A 93 26.61 2.63 35.47
C ASP A 93 25.20 2.04 35.53
N GLY A 94 24.28 2.79 36.13
CA GLY A 94 22.95 2.32 36.47
C GLY A 94 22.13 2.07 35.22
N ASN A 95 22.17 0.84 34.68
CA ASN A 95 21.20 0.40 33.69
C ASN A 95 19.86 0.14 34.39
N VAL A 96 19.17 1.22 34.75
CA VAL A 96 17.79 1.18 35.21
C VAL A 96 16.98 0.60 34.05
N TYR A 97 16.55 -0.66 34.19
CA TYR A 97 15.68 -1.32 33.23
C TYR A 97 14.32 -0.64 33.28
N LEU A 98 14.17 0.45 32.51
CA LEU A 98 12.92 1.18 32.42
C LEU A 98 11.93 0.34 31.62
N SER A 99 10.77 0.07 32.21
CA SER A 99 9.67 -0.61 31.52
C SER A 99 9.22 0.24 30.32
N PRO A 100 8.89 -0.38 29.17
CA PRO A 100 8.34 0.34 28.02
C PRO A 100 7.13 1.18 28.41
N VAL A 101 7.02 2.37 27.84
CA VAL A 101 5.91 3.29 28.11
C VAL A 101 4.70 2.87 27.28
N VAL A 102 3.54 2.77 27.93
CA VAL A 102 2.26 2.61 27.23
C VAL A 102 1.74 4.00 26.89
N GLU A 103 1.82 4.37 25.62
CA GLU A 103 1.24 5.62 25.13
C GLU A 103 -0.28 5.51 25.12
N THR A 104 -0.97 6.54 25.64
CA THR A 104 -2.45 6.57 25.74
C THR A 104 -3.07 7.76 25.03
N VAL A 105 -2.25 8.58 24.36
CA VAL A 105 -2.67 9.79 23.66
C VAL A 105 -2.05 9.82 22.28
N SER A 106 -2.83 10.24 21.28
CA SER A 106 -2.33 10.36 19.90
C SER A 106 -1.09 11.23 19.82
N SER A 107 -0.16 10.87 18.95
CA SER A 107 0.97 11.71 18.60
C SER A 107 0.56 12.96 17.82
N PHE A 108 -0.60 12.92 17.14
CA PHE A 108 -1.17 14.09 16.46
C PHE A 108 -1.75 15.08 17.45
N LYS A 109 -1.52 16.37 17.18
CA LYS A 109 -1.92 17.52 17.99
C LYS A 109 -2.38 18.65 17.07
N PRO A 110 -3.52 18.50 16.36
CA PRO A 110 -3.97 19.50 15.38
C PRO A 110 -4.20 20.87 16.03
N SER A 111 -4.65 20.96 17.28
CA SER A 111 -4.75 22.24 18.02
C SER A 111 -3.42 22.98 18.22
N ARG A 112 -2.29 22.26 18.29
CA ARG A 112 -0.95 22.82 18.49
C ARG A 112 -0.18 23.00 17.18
N TYR A 113 -0.67 22.40 16.11
CA TYR A 113 -0.03 22.43 14.81
C TYR A 113 -0.05 23.84 14.22
N GLN A 114 1.11 24.30 13.76
CA GLN A 114 1.29 25.60 13.12
C GLN A 114 1.67 25.39 11.66
N SER A 115 1.13 26.24 10.80
CA SER A 115 1.23 26.11 9.35
C SER A 115 1.53 27.46 8.73
N ALA A 116 2.33 27.47 7.66
CA ALA A 116 2.50 28.65 6.82
C ALA A 116 1.30 28.86 5.87
N LEU A 117 0.57 27.77 5.56
CA LEU A 117 -0.53 27.74 4.60
C LEU A 117 -1.91 27.99 5.22
N MET A 118 -2.06 27.84 6.54
CA MET A 118 -3.32 28.06 7.26
C MET A 118 -3.14 28.84 8.58
N LEU A 119 -4.12 29.70 8.88
CA LEU A 119 -4.17 30.48 10.13
C LEU A 119 -4.44 29.59 11.35
N THR A 120 -4.06 30.02 12.56
CA THR A 120 -4.27 29.28 13.83
C THR A 120 -5.75 28.95 14.12
N GLU A 121 -6.70 29.78 13.67
CA GLU A 121 -8.14 29.54 13.84
C GLU A 121 -8.84 29.30 12.49
N ASN A 122 -8.26 28.45 11.64
CA ASN A 122 -8.83 28.15 10.32
C ASN A 122 -10.21 27.49 10.39
N LYS A 123 -11.01 27.74 9.34
CA LYS A 123 -12.30 27.06 9.13
C LYS A 123 -12.11 25.73 8.39
N PRO A 124 -13.02 24.75 8.59
CA PRO A 124 -13.04 23.54 7.78
C PRO A 124 -13.16 23.89 6.29
N LEU A 125 -12.37 23.22 5.44
CA LEU A 125 -12.40 23.36 3.98
C LEU A 125 -12.27 24.81 3.50
N GLU A 126 -11.37 25.57 4.12
CA GLU A 126 -11.13 26.97 3.75
C GLU A 126 -10.67 27.08 2.28
N VAL A 127 -11.47 27.77 1.46
CA VAL A 127 -11.31 27.83 0.00
C VAL A 127 -9.93 28.36 -0.42
N GLY A 128 -9.38 29.33 0.33
CA GLY A 128 -8.04 29.87 0.08
C GLY A 128 -6.95 28.80 0.21
N VAL A 129 -7.02 28.00 1.28
CA VAL A 129 -6.07 26.93 1.57
C VAL A 129 -6.25 25.79 0.56
N LEU A 130 -7.49 25.36 0.28
CA LEU A 130 -7.78 24.32 -0.72
C LEU A 130 -7.23 24.67 -2.11
N ARG A 131 -7.36 25.93 -2.52
CA ARG A 131 -6.78 26.41 -3.77
C ARG A 131 -5.25 26.32 -3.76
N ARG A 132 -4.60 26.75 -2.67
CA ARG A 132 -3.14 26.66 -2.56
C ARG A 132 -2.65 25.20 -2.56
N VAL A 133 -3.36 24.31 -1.87
CA VAL A 133 -3.11 22.86 -1.89
C VAL A 133 -3.20 22.32 -3.32
N LYS A 134 -4.26 22.68 -4.05
CA LYS A 134 -4.44 22.27 -5.45
C LYS A 134 -3.33 22.77 -6.37
N GLU A 135 -2.88 24.02 -6.20
CA GLU A 135 -1.75 24.59 -6.94
C GLU A 135 -0.46 23.81 -6.70
N LEU A 136 -0.11 23.58 -5.43
CA LEU A 136 1.07 22.80 -5.04
C LEU A 136 1.01 21.37 -5.58
N LEU A 137 -0.14 20.69 -5.39
CA LEU A 137 -0.33 19.35 -5.92
C LEU A 137 -0.32 19.31 -7.45
N ALA A 138 -0.66 20.38 -8.15
CA ALA A 138 -0.57 20.46 -9.61
C ALA A 138 0.88 20.58 -10.10
N GLU A 139 1.73 21.31 -9.38
CA GLU A 139 3.14 21.54 -9.71
C GLU A 139 4.04 20.33 -9.41
N VAL A 140 3.75 19.58 -8.34
CA VAL A 140 4.59 18.47 -7.88
C VAL A 140 4.43 17.24 -8.76
N ASP A 141 5.51 16.66 -9.26
CA ASP A 141 5.43 15.41 -10.03
C ASP A 141 5.04 14.22 -9.15
N PRO A 142 4.40 13.16 -9.70
CA PRO A 142 3.90 12.03 -8.92
C PRO A 142 4.98 11.30 -8.09
N ARG A 143 6.22 11.25 -8.58
CA ARG A 143 7.33 10.58 -7.89
C ARG A 143 7.80 11.39 -6.68
N THR A 144 7.88 12.71 -6.81
CA THR A 144 8.19 13.61 -5.70
C THR A 144 7.08 13.59 -4.65
N ALA A 145 5.80 13.59 -5.06
CA ALA A 145 4.68 13.41 -4.14
C ALA A 145 4.76 12.07 -3.38
N ALA A 146 5.05 10.97 -4.10
CA ALA A 146 5.24 9.65 -3.47
C ALA A 146 6.40 9.66 -2.45
N LYS A 147 7.52 10.33 -2.73
CA LYS A 147 8.62 10.47 -1.77
C LYS A 147 8.22 11.27 -0.53
N HIS A 148 7.45 12.35 -0.68
CA HIS A 148 6.93 13.11 0.46
C HIS A 148 5.96 12.29 1.32
N ILE A 149 5.03 11.56 0.69
CA ILE A 149 4.12 10.63 1.37
C ILE A 149 4.92 9.59 2.13
N THR A 150 5.86 8.91 1.47
CA THR A 150 6.69 7.86 2.09
C THR A 150 7.52 8.38 3.25
N LYS A 151 8.09 9.59 3.14
CA LYS A 151 8.82 10.19 4.26
C LYS A 151 7.89 10.37 5.47
N ALA A 152 6.74 11.01 5.27
CA ALA A 152 5.78 11.26 6.34
C ALA A 152 5.22 9.95 6.92
N ASP A 153 4.91 8.95 6.09
CA ASP A 153 4.44 7.63 6.50
C ASP A 153 5.49 6.90 7.35
N CYS A 154 6.74 6.84 6.88
CA CYS A 154 7.83 6.18 7.60
C CYS A 154 8.21 6.90 8.90
N MET A 155 8.06 8.21 8.99
CA MET A 155 8.26 8.96 10.24
C MET A 155 7.16 8.62 11.25
N VAL A 156 5.89 8.68 10.85
CA VAL A 156 4.75 8.34 11.74
C VAL A 156 4.84 6.88 12.19
N ALA A 157 5.19 5.97 11.29
CA ALA A 157 5.33 4.55 11.59
C ALA A 157 6.61 4.19 12.36
N ARG A 158 7.44 5.17 12.73
CA ARG A 158 8.71 4.98 13.45
C ARG A 158 9.63 3.98 12.74
N ILE A 159 9.69 4.10 11.41
CA ILE A 159 10.65 3.42 10.52
C ILE A 159 11.88 4.32 10.32
N LEU A 160 11.65 5.62 10.12
CA LEU A 160 12.68 6.64 9.95
C LEU A 160 12.73 7.60 11.12
N GLU A 161 13.89 8.24 11.30
CA GLU A 161 14.11 9.35 12.25
C GLU A 161 13.67 9.05 13.69
N VAL A 162 13.81 7.78 14.12
CA VAL A 162 13.48 7.34 15.48
C VAL A 162 14.57 7.84 16.44
N THR A 163 14.20 8.71 17.38
CA THR A 163 15.14 9.21 18.39
C THR A 163 15.52 8.13 19.41
N PRO A 164 16.71 8.20 20.03
CA PRO A 164 17.09 7.27 21.11
C PRO A 164 16.08 7.25 22.26
N GLU A 165 15.48 8.39 22.58
CA GLU A 165 14.44 8.51 23.60
C GLU A 165 13.16 7.78 23.18
N ALA A 166 12.70 7.97 21.94
CA ALA A 166 11.54 7.25 21.41
C ALA A 166 11.80 5.74 21.39
N GLN A 167 12.98 5.30 20.93
CA GLN A 167 13.36 3.89 20.94
C GLN A 167 13.38 3.30 22.35
N ARG A 168 13.91 4.04 23.33
CA ARG A 168 13.89 3.66 24.75
C ARG A 168 12.47 3.52 25.30
N MET A 169 11.59 4.49 24.99
CA MET A 169 10.18 4.45 25.42
C MET A 169 9.43 3.27 24.80
N MET A 170 9.69 2.93 23.54
CA MET A 170 9.06 1.79 22.86
C MET A 170 9.50 0.43 23.42
N GLY A 171 10.73 0.34 23.92
CA GLY A 171 11.34 -0.92 24.34
C GLY A 171 11.71 -1.85 23.17
N VAL A 172 11.61 -1.36 21.93
CA VAL A 172 11.90 -2.09 20.69
C VAL A 172 12.59 -1.19 19.68
N SER A 173 13.21 -1.80 18.67
CA SER A 173 14.08 -1.08 17.72
C SER A 173 13.35 -0.44 16.54
N SER A 174 12.07 -0.79 16.31
CA SER A 174 11.29 -0.35 15.17
C SER A 174 9.80 -0.25 15.53
N GLY A 175 9.12 0.74 14.95
CA GLY A 175 7.66 0.79 15.04
C GLY A 175 6.97 -0.45 14.45
N MET A 176 7.57 -1.10 13.45
CA MET A 176 7.03 -2.35 12.86
C MET A 176 6.93 -3.48 13.89
N GLU A 177 7.89 -3.56 14.80
CA GLU A 177 7.84 -4.49 15.93
C GLU A 177 6.79 -4.04 16.94
N LEU A 178 6.78 -2.75 17.29
CA LEU A 178 5.83 -2.15 18.23
C LEU A 178 4.37 -2.41 17.83
N LEU A 179 4.02 -2.35 16.55
CA LEU A 179 2.66 -2.60 16.04
C LEU A 179 2.11 -3.96 16.46
N THR A 180 2.97 -4.95 16.70
CA THR A 180 2.55 -6.32 17.08
C THR A 180 2.37 -6.50 18.60
N LEU A 181 2.78 -5.51 19.39
CA LEU A 181 2.80 -5.59 20.86
C LEU A 181 1.56 -4.91 21.48
N PRO A 182 1.12 -5.33 22.68
CA PRO A 182 -0.03 -4.72 23.35
C PRO A 182 0.10 -3.20 23.54
N HIS A 183 1.27 -2.73 23.99
CA HIS A 183 1.54 -1.31 24.23
C HIS A 183 1.76 -0.50 22.94
N GLY A 184 1.75 -1.14 21.77
CA GLY A 184 1.75 -0.47 20.47
C GLY A 184 0.39 0.04 20.01
N GLN A 185 -0.66 -0.09 20.83
CA GLN A 185 -2.02 0.33 20.50
C GLN A 185 -2.10 1.76 19.97
N GLN A 186 -1.46 2.72 20.64
CA GLN A 186 -1.54 4.11 20.21
C GLN A 186 -0.94 4.34 18.82
N LEU A 187 0.16 3.66 18.49
CA LEU A 187 0.74 3.72 17.15
C LEU A 187 -0.20 3.12 16.10
N ARG A 188 -0.91 2.03 16.42
CA ARG A 188 -1.93 1.45 15.53
C ARG A 188 -3.08 2.43 15.27
N LEU A 189 -3.58 3.09 16.31
CA LEU A 189 -4.64 4.10 16.20
C LEU A 189 -4.20 5.33 15.40
N ASP A 190 -2.96 5.79 15.61
CA ASP A 190 -2.39 6.91 14.85
C ASP A 190 -2.23 6.57 13.36
N LEU A 191 -1.77 5.35 13.04
CA LEU A 191 -1.70 4.91 11.64
C LEU A 191 -3.08 4.79 10.99
N LEU A 192 -4.09 4.31 11.72
CA LEU A 192 -5.48 4.27 11.22
C LEU A 192 -6.03 5.69 10.96
N GLU A 193 -5.80 6.63 11.88
CA GLU A 193 -6.17 8.05 11.71
C GLU A 193 -5.49 8.66 10.47
N ARG A 194 -4.19 8.41 10.31
CA ARG A 194 -3.42 8.87 9.14
C ARG A 194 -3.95 8.29 7.84
N PHE A 195 -4.22 6.98 7.81
CA PHE A 195 -4.74 6.28 6.63
C PHE A 195 -6.09 6.88 6.17
N HIS A 196 -7.06 6.98 7.07
CA HIS A 196 -8.39 7.48 6.74
C HIS A 196 -8.39 8.98 6.42
N THR A 197 -7.57 9.77 7.13
CA THR A 197 -7.43 11.21 6.88
C THR A 197 -6.80 11.48 5.52
N MET A 198 -5.74 10.76 5.15
CA MET A 198 -5.12 10.92 3.84
C MET A 198 -6.07 10.52 2.70
N ALA A 199 -6.80 9.40 2.85
CA ALA A 199 -7.78 8.99 1.87
C ALA A 199 -8.92 10.02 1.71
N THR A 200 -9.41 10.57 2.82
CA THR A 200 -10.43 11.63 2.83
C THR A 200 -9.91 12.90 2.16
N MET A 201 -8.66 13.30 2.44
CA MET A 201 -8.05 14.48 1.84
C MET A 201 -7.93 14.37 0.31
N LEU A 202 -7.46 13.23 -0.19
CA LEU A 202 -7.37 12.99 -1.63
C LEU A 202 -8.75 12.96 -2.31
N ALA A 203 -9.76 12.41 -1.64
CA ALA A 203 -11.14 12.46 -2.15
C ALA A 203 -11.70 13.89 -2.16
N VAL A 204 -11.41 14.71 -1.15
CA VAL A 204 -11.76 16.14 -1.13
C VAL A 204 -11.07 16.88 -2.27
N ASP A 205 -9.83 16.55 -2.61
CA ASP A 205 -9.13 17.19 -3.73
C ASP A 205 -9.83 16.90 -5.08
N VAL A 206 -10.21 15.64 -5.32
CA VAL A 206 -11.00 15.25 -6.51
C VAL A 206 -12.37 15.92 -6.52
N LEU A 207 -13.10 15.86 -5.40
CA LEU A 207 -14.47 16.38 -5.28
C LEU A 207 -14.53 17.92 -5.19
N GLY A 208 -13.44 18.54 -4.78
CA GLY A 208 -13.23 19.99 -4.76
C GLY A 208 -12.82 20.55 -6.12
N CYS A 209 -12.47 19.69 -7.08
CA CYS A 209 -12.18 20.11 -8.45
C CYS A 209 -13.48 20.46 -9.22
N THR A 210 -14.03 21.64 -8.95
CA THR A 210 -15.21 22.21 -9.62
C THR A 210 -14.92 22.81 -10.99
N GLY A 211 -13.78 22.49 -11.57
CA GLY A 211 -13.40 22.88 -12.93
C GLY A 211 -14.10 22.03 -13.97
N THR A 212 -13.46 21.84 -15.12
CA THR A 212 -14.01 20.96 -16.17
C THR A 212 -13.91 19.48 -15.76
N THR A 213 -14.72 18.63 -16.38
CA THR A 213 -14.61 17.18 -16.18
C THR A 213 -13.24 16.67 -16.62
N GLU A 214 -12.63 17.29 -17.63
CA GLU A 214 -11.29 17.02 -18.11
C GLU A 214 -10.22 17.36 -17.07
N GLU A 215 -10.30 18.53 -16.43
CA GLU A 215 -9.38 18.91 -15.35
C GLU A 215 -9.46 17.92 -14.17
N ARG A 216 -10.68 17.53 -13.80
CA ARG A 216 -10.90 16.53 -12.75
C ARG A 216 -10.40 15.14 -13.14
N ALA A 217 -10.55 14.74 -14.40
CA ALA A 217 -9.97 13.49 -14.91
C ALA A 217 -8.43 13.51 -14.93
N GLY A 218 -7.82 14.66 -15.23
CA GLY A 218 -6.37 14.86 -15.13
C GLY A 218 -5.86 14.74 -13.68
N LEU A 219 -6.61 15.28 -12.71
CA LEU A 219 -6.30 15.10 -11.29
C LEU A 219 -6.41 13.63 -10.87
N LEU A 220 -7.48 12.95 -11.28
CA LEU A 220 -7.66 11.51 -11.01
C LEU A 220 -6.53 10.68 -11.61
N HIS A 221 -6.09 11.00 -12.83
CA HIS A 221 -4.93 10.40 -13.47
C HIS A 221 -3.66 10.59 -12.63
N LYS A 222 -3.43 11.80 -12.12
CA LYS A 222 -2.27 12.12 -11.29
C LYS A 222 -2.26 11.33 -9.99
N ILE A 223 -3.42 11.19 -9.32
CA ILE A 223 -3.56 10.36 -8.11
C ILE A 223 -3.23 8.88 -8.42
N ILE A 224 -3.65 8.35 -9.57
CA ILE A 224 -3.28 7.01 -10.02
C ILE A 224 -1.76 6.89 -10.25
N GLN A 225 -1.12 7.91 -10.82
CA GLN A 225 0.34 7.92 -10.99
C GLN A 225 1.06 7.94 -9.64
N ILE A 226 0.57 8.69 -8.65
CA ILE A 226 1.11 8.69 -7.28
C ILE A 226 1.00 7.28 -6.69
N ALA A 227 -0.14 6.59 -6.83
CA ALA A 227 -0.29 5.21 -6.39
C ALA A 227 0.73 4.27 -7.06
N ALA A 228 0.97 4.44 -8.36
CA ALA A 228 1.96 3.66 -9.09
C ALA A 228 3.39 3.90 -8.60
N GLU A 229 3.75 5.15 -8.31
CA GLU A 229 5.06 5.52 -7.75
C GLU A 229 5.23 5.03 -6.31
N LEU A 230 4.17 5.07 -5.48
CA LEU A 230 4.17 4.47 -4.14
C LEU A 230 4.37 2.96 -4.19
N LYS A 231 3.67 2.28 -5.10
CA LYS A 231 3.81 0.83 -5.30
C LYS A 231 5.19 0.44 -5.84
N GLY A 232 5.64 1.12 -6.89
CA GLY A 232 6.80 0.71 -7.69
C GLY A 232 8.13 1.30 -7.19
N THR A 233 8.16 2.62 -7.00
CA THR A 233 9.39 3.37 -6.74
C THR A 233 9.72 3.42 -5.26
N THR A 234 8.78 3.85 -4.42
CA THR A 234 9.05 3.96 -2.97
C THR A 234 8.74 2.67 -2.22
N GLY A 235 7.89 1.80 -2.78
CA GLY A 235 7.50 0.56 -2.11
C GLY A 235 6.84 0.81 -0.76
N ASP A 236 6.01 1.84 -0.71
CA ASP A 236 5.24 2.25 0.44
C ASP A 236 3.81 1.73 0.26
N MET A 237 3.56 0.55 0.81
CA MET A 237 2.26 -0.11 0.67
C MET A 237 1.18 0.53 1.54
N PHE A 238 1.56 1.18 2.63
CA PHE A 238 0.63 1.91 3.49
C PHE A 238 0.09 3.15 2.77
N GLY A 239 0.99 3.98 2.23
CA GLY A 239 0.61 5.12 1.41
C GLY A 239 -0.15 4.72 0.15
N PHE A 240 0.32 3.68 -0.56
CA PHE A 240 -0.37 3.12 -1.72
C PHE A 240 -1.82 2.74 -1.38
N ALA A 241 -2.04 2.01 -0.28
CA ALA A 241 -3.36 1.60 0.15
C ALA A 241 -4.29 2.79 0.46
N ALA A 242 -3.77 3.87 1.06
CA ALA A 242 -4.56 5.08 1.34
C ALA A 242 -4.99 5.79 0.06
N VAL A 243 -4.11 5.85 -0.95
CA VAL A 243 -4.47 6.39 -2.28
C VAL A 243 -5.54 5.51 -2.95
N MET A 244 -5.37 4.18 -2.92
CA MET A 244 -6.36 3.25 -3.46
C MET A 244 -7.72 3.39 -2.75
N ARG A 245 -7.72 3.54 -1.42
CA ARG A 245 -8.92 3.81 -0.63
C ARG A 245 -9.63 5.08 -1.09
N ALA A 246 -8.91 6.16 -1.38
CA ALA A 246 -9.51 7.40 -1.88
C ALA A 246 -10.24 7.19 -3.23
N LEU A 247 -9.62 6.44 -4.15
CA LEU A 247 -10.18 6.12 -5.47
C LEU A 247 -11.41 5.19 -5.38
N GLU A 248 -11.49 4.37 -4.33
CA GLU A 248 -12.56 3.41 -4.10
C GLU A 248 -13.71 3.95 -3.25
N LEU A 249 -13.57 5.13 -2.64
CA LEU A 249 -14.67 5.77 -1.92
C LEU A 249 -15.91 5.86 -2.82
N PRO A 250 -17.12 5.50 -2.34
CA PRO A 250 -18.34 5.51 -3.15
C PRO A 250 -18.58 6.86 -3.84
N GLN A 251 -18.20 7.95 -3.20
CA GLN A 251 -18.34 9.31 -3.69
C GLN A 251 -17.41 9.64 -4.85
N VAL A 252 -16.25 8.97 -4.95
CA VAL A 252 -15.28 9.14 -6.05
C VAL A 252 -15.54 8.13 -7.16
N SER A 253 -15.75 6.86 -6.80
CA SER A 253 -15.97 5.77 -7.76
C SER A 253 -17.25 5.93 -8.59
N ARG A 254 -18.28 6.62 -8.06
CA ARG A 254 -19.53 6.91 -8.79
C ARG A 254 -19.47 8.00 -9.86
N LEU A 255 -18.34 8.72 -9.99
CA LEU A 255 -18.21 9.87 -10.90
C LEU A 255 -18.06 9.40 -12.36
N GLU A 256 -19.12 8.84 -12.93
CA GLU A 256 -19.14 8.21 -14.26
C GLU A 256 -18.59 9.10 -15.38
N HIS A 257 -18.92 10.38 -15.39
CA HIS A 257 -18.42 11.30 -16.41
C HIS A 257 -16.91 11.53 -16.26
N THR A 258 -16.43 11.66 -15.02
CA THR A 258 -14.99 11.80 -14.72
C THR A 258 -14.22 10.55 -15.11
N TRP A 259 -14.68 9.36 -14.71
CA TRP A 259 -14.03 8.09 -15.06
C TRP A 259 -14.08 7.83 -16.58
N THR A 260 -15.16 8.24 -17.26
CA THR A 260 -15.25 8.16 -18.71
C THR A 260 -14.23 9.10 -19.38
N ALA A 261 -14.10 10.33 -18.91
CA ALA A 261 -13.09 11.27 -19.41
C ALA A 261 -11.67 10.76 -19.17
N LEU A 262 -11.40 10.14 -18.01
CA LEU A 262 -10.12 9.46 -17.73
C LEU A 262 -9.83 8.37 -18.77
N ARG A 263 -10.81 7.49 -19.04
CA ARG A 263 -10.65 6.41 -20.04
C ARG A 263 -10.42 6.94 -21.46
N GLN A 264 -10.98 8.10 -21.79
CA GLN A 264 -10.84 8.71 -23.13
C GLN A 264 -9.54 9.49 -23.31
N ARG A 265 -9.06 10.20 -22.27
CA ARG A 265 -7.91 11.12 -22.37
C ARG A 265 -6.63 10.57 -21.76
N HIS A 266 -6.74 9.64 -20.83
CA HIS A 266 -5.63 9.03 -20.08
C HIS A 266 -5.79 7.51 -20.03
N THR A 267 -5.98 6.89 -21.20
CA THR A 267 -6.28 5.46 -21.36
C THR A 267 -5.30 4.55 -20.61
N GLU A 268 -4.00 4.84 -20.70
CA GLU A 268 -2.96 4.07 -19.99
C GLU A 268 -3.13 4.15 -18.47
N GLY A 269 -3.47 5.33 -17.94
CA GLY A 269 -3.75 5.51 -16.51
C GLY A 269 -4.98 4.74 -16.05
N ALA A 270 -6.05 4.75 -16.86
CA ALA A 270 -7.25 3.97 -16.56
C ALA A 270 -6.97 2.46 -16.58
N ILE A 271 -6.19 1.97 -17.55
CA ILE A 271 -5.76 0.57 -17.63
C ILE A 271 -4.88 0.22 -16.43
N LEU A 272 -3.91 1.07 -16.08
CA LEU A 272 -3.04 0.87 -14.93
C LEU A 272 -3.84 0.70 -13.64
N TYR A 273 -4.83 1.55 -13.41
CA TYR A 273 -5.71 1.43 -12.24
C TYR A 273 -6.51 0.12 -12.24
N GLU A 274 -7.25 -0.17 -13.31
CA GLU A 274 -8.20 -1.28 -13.36
C GLU A 274 -7.54 -2.66 -13.50
N LYS A 275 -6.40 -2.74 -14.21
CA LYS A 275 -5.75 -4.01 -14.55
C LYS A 275 -4.52 -4.31 -13.70
N THR A 276 -3.96 -3.32 -13.02
CA THR A 276 -2.75 -3.52 -12.22
C THR A 276 -2.96 -3.14 -10.76
N LEU A 277 -3.30 -1.88 -10.47
CA LEU A 277 -3.30 -1.39 -9.09
C LEU A 277 -4.46 -1.97 -8.26
N ARG A 278 -5.69 -1.95 -8.77
CA ARG A 278 -6.87 -2.48 -8.07
C ARG A 278 -6.78 -4.00 -7.85
N PRO A 279 -6.45 -4.84 -8.85
CA PRO A 279 -6.25 -6.28 -8.62
C PRO A 279 -5.11 -6.58 -7.63
N PHE A 280 -4.01 -5.83 -7.70
CA PHE A 280 -2.89 -5.98 -6.75
C PHE A 280 -3.30 -5.64 -5.31
N MET A 281 -4.01 -4.51 -5.09
CA MET A 281 -4.51 -4.14 -3.77
C MET A 281 -5.46 -5.19 -3.20
N LYS A 282 -6.34 -5.74 -4.04
CA LYS A 282 -7.21 -6.86 -3.65
C LYS A 282 -6.41 -8.09 -3.23
N SER A 283 -5.42 -8.50 -4.04
CA SER A 283 -4.57 -9.66 -3.75
C SER A 283 -3.76 -9.48 -2.45
N LEU A 284 -3.28 -8.26 -2.17
CA LEU A 284 -2.63 -7.93 -0.89
C LEU A 284 -3.59 -8.10 0.30
N ASN A 285 -4.82 -7.59 0.19
CA ASN A 285 -5.83 -7.70 1.24
C ASN A 285 -6.29 -9.14 1.47
N ASP A 286 -6.41 -9.93 0.40
CA ASP A 286 -6.79 -11.35 0.45
C ASP A 286 -5.64 -12.26 0.92
N GLY A 287 -4.46 -11.70 1.20
CA GLY A 287 -3.29 -12.46 1.63
C GLY A 287 -2.72 -13.40 0.57
N ARG A 288 -2.89 -13.06 -0.70
CA ARG A 288 -2.43 -13.87 -1.85
C ARG A 288 -1.22 -13.28 -2.57
N GLU A 289 -0.85 -12.06 -2.21
CA GLU A 289 0.30 -11.34 -2.75
C GLU A 289 1.24 -10.93 -1.62
N SER A 290 2.54 -10.96 -1.88
CA SER A 290 3.55 -10.35 -1.01
C SER A 290 4.45 -9.42 -1.80
N CYS A 291 4.85 -8.32 -1.16
CA CYS A 291 5.76 -7.37 -1.80
C CYS A 291 7.21 -7.83 -1.66
N PRO A 292 8.04 -7.69 -2.70
CA PRO A 292 9.46 -8.00 -2.60
C PRO A 292 10.11 -7.20 -1.47
N LEU A 293 10.71 -7.91 -0.52
CA LEU A 293 11.34 -7.29 0.66
C LEU A 293 12.41 -6.27 0.29
N SER A 294 13.18 -6.52 -0.78
CA SER A 294 14.23 -5.63 -1.28
C SER A 294 13.71 -4.28 -1.80
N ASN A 295 12.41 -4.19 -2.13
CA ASN A 295 11.82 -2.99 -2.68
C ASN A 295 10.82 -2.31 -1.73
N THR A 296 10.57 -2.86 -0.54
CA THR A 296 9.51 -2.38 0.36
C THR A 296 10.08 -1.45 1.43
N ALA A 297 9.68 -0.18 1.44
CA ALA A 297 10.02 0.79 2.50
C ALA A 297 9.00 0.76 3.64
N PHE A 298 7.72 0.56 3.32
CA PHE A 298 6.64 0.41 4.29
C PHE A 298 5.77 -0.79 3.87
N PRO A 299 5.67 -1.86 4.69
CA PRO A 299 4.86 -3.02 4.40
C PRO A 299 3.34 -2.77 4.49
N HIS A 300 2.54 -3.68 3.92
CA HIS A 300 1.07 -3.62 4.02
C HIS A 300 0.61 -4.04 5.42
N VAL A 301 0.49 -3.09 6.33
CA VAL A 301 0.12 -3.35 7.74
C VAL A 301 -1.36 -3.18 8.06
N LEU A 302 -2.16 -2.60 7.15
CA LEU A 302 -3.56 -2.26 7.44
C LEU A 302 -4.40 -3.45 7.92
N PRO A 303 -4.31 -4.66 7.32
CA PRO A 303 -5.03 -5.83 7.82
C PRO A 303 -4.70 -6.13 9.29
N LEU A 304 -3.42 -6.03 9.67
CA LEU A 304 -3.00 -6.21 11.07
C LEU A 304 -3.59 -5.11 11.97
N LEU A 305 -3.55 -3.85 11.55
CA LEU A 305 -4.09 -2.73 12.34
C LEU A 305 -5.57 -2.94 12.63
N SER A 306 -6.37 -3.26 11.60
CA SER A 306 -7.81 -3.50 11.73
C SER A 306 -8.15 -4.77 12.52
N LEU A 307 -7.31 -5.81 12.45
CA LEU A 307 -7.52 -7.03 13.24
C LEU A 307 -7.28 -6.81 14.74
N LEU A 308 -6.26 -6.04 15.10
CA LEU A 308 -5.89 -5.79 16.49
C LEU A 308 -6.73 -4.69 17.14
N GLU A 309 -7.03 -3.63 16.39
CA GLU A 309 -7.91 -2.56 16.84
C GLU A 309 -9.31 -2.85 16.34
N LYS A 310 -10.19 -3.31 17.25
CA LYS A 310 -11.65 -3.44 16.99
C LYS A 310 -12.28 -2.06 16.80
N SER A 311 -11.84 -1.32 15.80
CA SER A 311 -12.31 0.04 15.55
C SER A 311 -13.64 -0.04 14.80
N MET A 312 -14.72 0.21 15.54
CA MET A 312 -16.08 0.44 15.01
C MET A 312 -16.21 1.78 14.25
N ALA A 313 -15.10 2.44 13.89
CA ALA A 313 -15.12 3.80 13.36
C ALA A 313 -15.19 3.83 11.82
N VAL A 314 -16.43 3.85 11.33
CA VAL A 314 -16.95 4.60 10.17
C VAL A 314 -16.35 4.30 8.77
N GLY A 315 -17.17 3.67 7.94
CA GLY A 315 -17.15 3.86 6.47
C GLY A 315 -16.36 2.84 5.65
N GLY A 316 -15.79 1.81 6.28
CA GLY A 316 -15.21 0.67 5.56
C GLY A 316 -16.28 -0.30 5.12
N GLY A 317 -16.34 -0.63 3.82
CA GLY A 317 -17.04 -1.84 3.36
C GLY A 317 -16.53 -3.08 4.08
N ALA A 318 -17.26 -4.19 3.97
CA ALA A 318 -16.95 -5.42 4.69
C ALA A 318 -15.47 -5.81 4.54
N GLU A 319 -14.78 -5.99 5.66
CA GLU A 319 -13.37 -6.39 5.65
C GLU A 319 -13.22 -7.76 4.96
N PRO A 320 -12.10 -8.05 4.29
CA PRO A 320 -11.94 -9.29 3.52
C PRO A 320 -12.23 -10.57 4.34
N TRP A 321 -11.90 -10.55 5.63
CA TRP A 321 -12.11 -11.64 6.58
C TRP A 321 -13.50 -11.70 7.22
N GLU A 322 -14.40 -10.76 6.91
CA GLU A 322 -15.81 -10.81 7.35
C GLU A 322 -16.65 -11.78 6.50
N THR A 323 -16.07 -12.30 5.41
CA THR A 323 -16.68 -13.38 4.61
C THR A 323 -16.35 -14.75 5.20
N ALA A 324 -17.38 -15.57 5.45
CA ALA A 324 -17.26 -16.80 6.23
C ALA A 324 -16.44 -17.92 5.58
N GLU A 325 -16.21 -17.90 4.26
CA GLU A 325 -15.60 -19.01 3.53
C GLU A 325 -14.06 -18.98 3.51
N VAL A 326 -13.43 -17.80 3.62
CA VAL A 326 -11.96 -17.64 3.51
C VAL A 326 -11.37 -16.80 4.67
N GLY A 327 -12.22 -16.31 5.59
CA GLY A 327 -11.79 -15.32 6.57
C GLY A 327 -10.69 -15.79 7.53
N VAL A 328 -10.72 -17.06 7.97
CA VAL A 328 -9.69 -17.59 8.89
C VAL A 328 -8.31 -17.68 8.23
N ASP A 329 -8.25 -18.14 6.97
CA ASP A 329 -7.00 -18.27 6.25
C ASP A 329 -6.35 -16.88 6.01
N VAL A 330 -7.17 -15.89 5.66
CA VAL A 330 -6.74 -14.50 5.49
C VAL A 330 -6.20 -13.93 6.81
N VAL A 331 -6.89 -14.16 7.93
CA VAL A 331 -6.44 -13.74 9.27
C VAL A 331 -5.10 -14.39 9.61
N MET A 332 -4.97 -15.70 9.43
CA MET A 332 -3.74 -16.43 9.74
C MET A 332 -2.57 -15.97 8.86
N PHE A 333 -2.82 -15.69 7.58
CA PHE A 333 -1.82 -15.12 6.69
C PHE A 333 -1.31 -13.78 7.22
N HIS A 334 -2.21 -12.84 7.54
CA HIS A 334 -1.81 -11.49 7.99
C HIS A 334 -1.11 -11.50 9.35
N LEU A 335 -1.53 -12.38 10.27
CA LEU A 335 -0.81 -12.59 11.53
C LEU A 335 0.57 -13.22 11.33
N GLY A 336 0.69 -14.17 10.40
CA GLY A 336 1.99 -14.75 10.01
C GLY A 336 2.91 -13.71 9.37
N ALA A 337 2.38 -12.88 8.48
CA ALA A 337 3.08 -11.77 7.84
C ALA A 337 3.53 -10.73 8.89
N ALA A 338 2.68 -10.40 9.86
CA ALA A 338 2.99 -9.47 10.94
C ALA A 338 4.21 -9.90 11.77
N ARG A 339 4.35 -11.21 12.04
CA ARG A 339 5.54 -11.76 12.72
C ARG A 339 6.82 -11.49 11.92
N THR A 340 6.76 -11.68 10.61
CA THR A 340 7.89 -11.40 9.70
C THR A 340 8.16 -9.90 9.63
N ILE A 341 7.13 -9.06 9.51
CA ILE A 341 7.25 -7.59 9.48
C ILE A 341 7.95 -7.07 10.75
N ALA A 342 7.56 -7.56 11.92
CA ALA A 342 8.17 -7.20 13.19
C ALA A 342 9.67 -7.50 13.23
N GLN A 343 10.09 -8.66 12.70
CA GLN A 343 11.50 -9.08 12.68
C GLN A 343 12.35 -8.27 11.68
N LEU A 344 11.73 -7.71 10.65
CA LEU A 344 12.44 -7.08 9.53
C LEU A 344 12.41 -5.55 9.57
N GLY A 345 12.06 -4.94 10.72
CA GLY A 345 12.03 -3.48 10.91
C GLY A 345 13.28 -2.75 10.41
N GLY A 346 14.46 -3.33 10.62
CA GLY A 346 15.74 -2.77 10.14
C GLY A 346 15.85 -2.69 8.63
N ILE A 347 15.29 -3.65 7.89
CA ILE A 347 15.34 -3.69 6.42
C ILE A 347 14.42 -2.61 5.84
N TYR A 348 13.20 -2.47 6.38
CA TYR A 348 12.28 -1.42 5.94
C TYR A 348 12.90 -0.02 6.13
N ARG A 349 13.59 0.21 7.24
CA ARG A 349 14.36 1.44 7.49
C ARG A 349 15.44 1.65 6.42
N SER A 350 16.32 0.67 6.19
CA SER A 350 17.39 0.81 5.19
C SER A 350 16.85 1.02 3.77
N ASN A 351 15.73 0.38 3.43
CA ASN A 351 15.06 0.61 2.15
C ASN A 351 14.51 2.04 2.04
N ALA A 352 13.86 2.53 3.10
CA ALA A 352 13.32 3.89 3.14
C ALA A 352 14.44 4.94 3.04
N GLU A 353 15.55 4.77 3.77
CA GLU A 353 16.74 5.62 3.71
C GLU A 353 17.34 5.64 2.30
N SER A 354 17.50 4.48 1.67
CA SER A 354 18.03 4.34 0.31
C SER A 354 17.14 5.04 -0.74
N LYS A 355 15.81 4.85 -0.66
CA LYS A 355 14.86 5.44 -1.60
C LYS A 355 14.70 6.95 -1.46
N LEU A 356 14.96 7.48 -0.26
CA LEU A 356 14.95 8.90 0.07
C LEU A 356 16.35 9.53 0.03
N GLN A 357 17.39 8.77 -0.33
CA GLN A 357 18.75 9.29 -0.41
C GLN A 357 18.83 10.46 -1.39
N GLY A 358 19.37 11.59 -0.93
CA GLY A 358 19.51 12.81 -1.73
C GLY A 358 18.19 13.51 -2.08
N PHE A 359 17.06 13.06 -1.51
CA PHE A 359 15.77 13.72 -1.71
C PHE A 359 15.79 15.13 -1.12
N GLN A 360 15.47 16.12 -1.94
CA GLN A 360 15.32 17.51 -1.51
C GLN A 360 13.88 17.76 -1.13
N GLU A 361 13.64 17.91 0.16
CA GLU A 361 12.30 18.16 0.69
C GLU A 361 11.83 19.57 0.33
N GLN A 362 10.64 19.65 -0.26
CA GLN A 362 9.90 20.89 -0.42
C GLN A 362 8.97 21.06 0.80
N PRO A 363 9.22 22.04 1.69
CA PRO A 363 8.50 22.15 2.96
C PRO A 363 6.99 22.30 2.77
N GLU A 364 6.55 23.14 1.83
CA GLU A 364 5.13 23.36 1.56
C GLU A 364 4.42 22.10 1.05
N VAL A 365 5.14 21.25 0.30
CA VAL A 365 4.59 19.99 -0.24
C VAL A 365 4.55 18.92 0.82
N LEU A 366 5.60 18.81 1.64
CA LEU A 366 5.62 17.90 2.78
C LEU A 366 4.43 18.18 3.71
N GLU A 367 4.14 19.46 3.94
CA GLU A 367 3.06 19.93 4.80
C GLU A 367 1.71 19.32 4.41
N LEU A 368 1.44 19.19 3.10
CA LEU A 368 0.19 18.62 2.55
C LEU A 368 -0.04 17.17 2.97
N PHE A 369 1.04 16.45 3.28
CA PHE A 369 1.03 15.03 3.63
C PHE A 369 1.19 14.79 5.14
N LEU A 370 1.22 15.84 5.96
CA LEU A 370 1.19 15.73 7.42
C LEU A 370 -0.24 15.55 7.91
N THR A 371 -0.46 14.59 8.82
CA THR A 371 -1.79 14.28 9.32
C THR A 371 -2.41 15.47 10.05
N ASP A 372 -1.64 16.20 10.87
CA ASP A 372 -2.14 17.40 11.56
C ASP A 372 -2.63 18.48 10.59
N PHE A 373 -1.89 18.75 9.51
CA PHE A 373 -2.30 19.67 8.45
C PHE A 373 -3.62 19.23 7.82
N GLN A 374 -3.71 17.95 7.42
CA GLN A 374 -4.90 17.40 6.80
C GLN A 374 -6.10 17.45 7.76
N MET A 375 -5.90 17.13 9.03
CA MET A 375 -6.95 17.20 10.04
C MET A 375 -7.49 18.63 10.18
N ARG A 376 -6.60 19.62 10.27
CA ARG A 376 -7.00 21.02 10.35
C ARG A 376 -7.67 21.50 9.06
N LEU A 377 -7.19 21.10 7.89
CA LEU A 377 -7.79 21.49 6.61
C LEU A 377 -9.21 20.92 6.47
N LEU A 378 -9.40 19.65 6.81
CA LEU A 378 -10.69 18.97 6.70
C LEU A 378 -11.67 19.49 7.76
N TRP A 379 -11.30 19.46 9.03
CA TRP A 379 -12.25 19.70 10.13
C TRP A 379 -12.11 21.06 10.82
N GLY A 380 -11.17 21.90 10.40
CA GLY A 380 -10.90 23.19 11.03
C GLY A 380 -10.25 23.07 12.41
N SER A 381 -9.80 24.21 12.95
CA SER A 381 -9.14 24.31 14.27
C SER A 381 -9.94 23.70 15.42
N ARG A 382 -11.27 23.88 15.44
CA ARG A 382 -12.15 23.34 16.49
C ARG A 382 -12.60 21.91 16.20
N GLY A 383 -12.96 21.61 14.95
CA GLY A 383 -13.52 20.31 14.60
C GLY A 383 -12.48 19.20 14.55
N ALA A 384 -11.19 19.52 14.39
CA ALA A 384 -10.11 18.53 14.37
C ALA A 384 -9.90 17.80 15.73
N GLU A 385 -10.31 18.42 16.83
CA GLU A 385 -10.23 17.84 18.19
C GLU A 385 -11.47 16.99 18.55
N GLU A 386 -12.47 16.93 17.68
CA GLU A 386 -13.66 16.10 17.88
C GLU A 386 -13.36 14.61 17.71
N SER A 387 -14.25 13.76 18.25
CA SER A 387 -14.10 12.31 18.14
C SER A 387 -14.02 11.85 16.69
N GLN A 388 -13.14 10.87 16.45
CA GLN A 388 -12.88 10.30 15.13
C GLN A 388 -14.18 9.88 14.42
N ALA A 389 -15.07 9.17 15.12
CA ALA A 389 -16.34 8.72 14.58
C ALA A 389 -17.24 9.88 14.13
N LEU A 390 -17.31 10.97 14.91
CA LEU A 390 -18.11 12.15 14.54
C LEU A 390 -17.52 12.88 13.35
N ARG A 391 -16.18 13.03 13.32
CA ARG A 391 -15.44 13.66 12.23
C ARG A 391 -15.70 12.96 10.90
N TYR A 392 -15.53 11.65 10.83
CA TYR A 392 -15.75 10.89 9.60
C TYR A 392 -17.23 10.76 9.22
N ALA A 393 -18.15 10.57 10.17
CA ALA A 393 -19.58 10.47 9.87
C ALA A 393 -20.13 11.78 9.26
N LYS A 394 -19.68 12.94 9.76
CA LYS A 394 -20.00 14.24 9.15
C LYS A 394 -19.36 14.38 7.78
N PHE A 395 -18.10 13.99 7.64
CA PHE A 395 -17.40 14.14 6.37
C PHE A 395 -17.95 13.24 5.27
N ASP A 396 -18.42 12.03 5.57
CA ASP A 396 -19.10 11.17 4.60
C ASP A 396 -20.31 11.89 3.95
N GLN A 397 -21.09 12.62 4.74
CA GLN A 397 -22.20 13.44 4.25
C GLN A 397 -21.71 14.60 3.36
N VAL A 398 -20.60 15.26 3.75
CA VAL A 398 -19.99 16.34 2.97
C VAL A 398 -19.49 15.81 1.63
N LEU A 399 -18.72 14.72 1.61
CA LEU A 399 -18.22 14.10 0.37
C LEU A 399 -19.38 13.70 -0.54
N THR A 400 -20.46 13.14 0.04
CA THR A 400 -21.65 12.72 -0.71
C THR A 400 -22.34 13.93 -1.35
N ALA A 401 -22.48 15.03 -0.62
CA ALA A 401 -23.03 16.28 -1.15
C ALA A 401 -22.17 16.87 -2.27
N LEU A 402 -20.84 16.88 -2.12
CA LEU A 402 -19.90 17.35 -3.15
C LEU A 402 -19.97 16.48 -4.41
N SER A 403 -19.97 15.17 -4.24
CA SER A 403 -20.08 14.20 -5.34
C SER A 403 -21.39 14.37 -6.13
N ASN A 404 -22.53 14.49 -5.44
CA ASN A 404 -23.82 14.73 -6.07
C ASN A 404 -23.91 16.11 -6.75
N ARG A 405 -23.18 17.11 -6.25
CA ARG A 405 -23.11 18.44 -6.87
C ARG A 405 -22.30 18.41 -8.16
N LEU A 406 -21.20 17.64 -8.20
CA LEU A 406 -20.39 17.48 -9.41
C LEU A 406 -21.11 16.65 -10.48
N GLU A 407 -21.68 15.50 -10.08
CA GLU A 407 -22.36 14.57 -10.99
C GLU A 407 -23.68 14.10 -10.35
N PRO A 408 -24.80 14.81 -10.62
CA PRO A 408 -26.10 14.49 -10.05
C PRO A 408 -26.54 13.07 -10.41
N PRO A 409 -27.15 12.32 -9.47
CA PRO A 409 -27.67 10.99 -9.78
C PRO A 409 -28.72 11.06 -10.89
N VAL A 410 -28.69 10.09 -11.81
CA VAL A 410 -29.68 9.96 -12.87
C VAL A 410 -31.05 9.78 -12.20
N ARG A 411 -31.99 10.71 -12.44
CA ARG A 411 -33.38 10.54 -11.97
C ARG A 411 -33.96 9.32 -12.68
N GLN A 412 -34.22 8.25 -11.94
CA GLN A 412 -35.05 7.15 -12.43
C GLN A 412 -36.44 7.73 -12.70
N ARG A 413 -36.88 7.68 -13.96
CA ARG A 413 -38.20 8.12 -14.40
C ARG A 413 -39.23 7.03 -14.19
#